data_AF-A0A3D1N3N3-F1
#
_entry.id   AF-A0A3D1N3N3-F1
#
_cell.length_a   1.000
_cell.length_b   1.000
_cell.length_c   1.000
_cell.angle_alpha   90.00
_cell.angle_beta   90.00
_cell.angle_gamma   90.00
#
_symmetry.space_group_name_H-M   'P 1'
#
loop_
_entity.id
_entity.type
_entity.pdbx_description
1 polymer ?
#
loop_
_entity_poly.entity_id
_entity_poly.type
_entity_poly.pdbx_seq_one_letter_code
_entity_poly.pdbx_strand_id
1 'polypeptide(L)'
;MSIWNNAFKLPAHLAVTDEEKETLDLIAEKIKKRSLGATAVLVLESTRPVHNLGSQGLVFLAPLLNMVFSKGDVEKFTKLLENPKAVSYLVEKINAE
;
A
#
# COMPACT_ATOMS: atom_id res chain seq x y z
N MET A 1 30.35 -11.77 -20.39
CA MET A 1 30.08 -11.69 -18.93
C MET A 1 28.57 -11.59 -18.71
N SER A 2 27.89 -12.73 -18.58
CA SER A 2 26.41 -12.85 -18.54
C SER A 2 25.88 -13.17 -17.13
N ILE A 3 26.59 -12.78 -16.07
CA ILE A 3 26.17 -13.02 -14.67
C ILE A 3 25.30 -11.88 -14.14
N TRP A 4 25.29 -10.72 -14.80
CA TRP A 4 24.63 -9.50 -14.32
C TRP A 4 23.21 -9.29 -14.87
N ASN A 5 22.79 -10.02 -15.91
CA ASN A 5 21.48 -9.82 -16.57
C ASN A 5 20.27 -10.11 -15.65
N ASN A 6 20.45 -10.81 -14.54
CA ASN A 6 19.39 -11.11 -13.58
C ASN A 6 19.54 -10.35 -12.25
N ALA A 7 20.66 -9.67 -12.00
CA ALA A 7 20.94 -9.04 -10.71
C ALA A 7 20.01 -7.85 -10.39
N PHE A 8 19.40 -7.25 -11.43
CA PHE A 8 18.50 -6.09 -11.30
C PHE A 8 17.05 -6.41 -11.70
N LYS A 9 16.70 -7.69 -11.92
CA LYS A 9 15.31 -8.06 -12.22
C LYS A 9 14.51 -7.99 -10.92
N LEU A 10 13.78 -6.89 -10.73
CA LEU A 10 12.80 -6.78 -9.67
C LEU A 10 11.70 -7.83 -9.88
N PRO A 11 11.24 -8.50 -8.82
CA PRO A 11 10.12 -9.43 -8.93
C PRO A 11 8.91 -8.69 -9.51
N ALA A 12 8.23 -9.31 -10.48
CA ALA A 12 7.03 -8.73 -11.05
C ALA A 12 5.93 -8.69 -9.98
N HIS A 13 5.45 -7.49 -9.64
CA HIS A 13 4.34 -7.34 -8.72
C HIS A 13 3.04 -7.84 -9.36
N LEU A 14 2.37 -8.77 -8.69
CA LEU A 14 1.10 -9.35 -9.13
C LEU A 14 0.03 -8.25 -9.27
N ALA A 15 -0.93 -8.47 -10.17
CA ALA A 15 -2.11 -7.61 -10.23
C ALA A 15 -2.93 -7.74 -8.93
N VAL A 16 -3.61 -6.66 -8.53
CA VAL A 16 -4.49 -6.65 -7.37
C VAL A 16 -5.74 -7.46 -7.68
N THR A 17 -6.10 -8.42 -6.83
CA THR A 17 -7.31 -9.25 -7.02
C THR A 17 -8.57 -8.46 -6.76
N ASP A 18 -9.74 -8.98 -7.15
CA ASP A 18 -10.99 -8.27 -6.93
C ASP A 18 -11.38 -8.22 -5.44
N GLU A 19 -11.08 -9.25 -4.66
CA GLU A 19 -11.28 -9.26 -3.20
C GLU A 19 -10.37 -8.23 -2.49
N GLU A 20 -9.14 -8.09 -2.99
CA GLU A 20 -8.21 -7.07 -2.51
C GLU A 20 -8.71 -5.66 -2.84
N LYS A 21 -9.25 -5.45 -4.06
CA LYS A 21 -9.86 -4.16 -4.44
C LYS A 21 -11.03 -3.79 -3.56
N GLU A 22 -11.94 -4.72 -3.28
CA GLU A 22 -13.07 -4.48 -2.36
C GLU A 22 -12.58 -4.04 -0.98
N THR A 23 -11.52 -4.69 -0.49
CA THR A 23 -10.88 -4.31 0.78
C THR A 23 -10.29 -2.90 0.71
N LEU A 24 -9.60 -2.54 -0.36
CA LEU A 24 -9.03 -1.20 -0.57
C LEU A 24 -10.11 -0.12 -0.70
N ASP A 25 -11.22 -0.42 -1.35
CA ASP A 25 -12.37 0.48 -1.49
C ASP A 25 -12.98 0.80 -0.12
N LEU A 26 -13.16 -0.22 0.74
CA LEU A 26 -13.63 -0.01 2.12
C LEU A 26 -12.67 0.86 2.94
N ILE A 27 -11.36 0.74 2.71
CA ILE A 27 -10.35 1.55 3.40
C ILE A 27 -10.37 2.99 2.89
N ALA A 28 -10.45 3.19 1.59
CA ALA A 28 -10.59 4.52 0.99
C ALA A 28 -11.81 5.26 1.55
N GLU A 29 -12.96 4.58 1.64
CA GLU A 29 -14.18 5.12 2.25
C GLU A 29 -13.98 5.51 3.72
N LYS A 30 -13.29 4.68 4.52
CA LYS A 30 -12.98 5.00 5.92
C LYS A 30 -12.03 6.19 6.07
N ILE A 31 -11.13 6.41 5.12
CA ILE A 31 -10.21 7.55 5.08
C ILE A 31 -10.98 8.82 4.71
N LYS A 32 -11.80 8.77 3.66
CA LYS A 32 -12.63 9.89 3.20
C LYS A 32 -13.59 10.36 4.29
N LYS A 33 -14.29 9.43 4.95
CA LYS A 33 -15.23 9.72 6.05
C LYS A 33 -14.59 10.42 7.26
N ARG A 34 -13.27 10.33 7.42
CA ARG A 34 -12.52 10.98 8.51
C ARG A 34 -11.83 12.28 8.06
N SER A 35 -12.05 12.73 6.81
CA SER A 35 -11.37 13.87 6.22
C SER A 35 -9.83 13.71 6.20
N LEU A 36 -9.34 12.46 6.10
CA LEU A 36 -7.91 12.13 6.13
C LEU A 36 -7.30 11.92 4.73
N GLY A 37 -8.05 12.21 3.66
CA GLY A 37 -7.64 11.90 2.28
C GLY A 37 -6.27 12.44 1.90
N ALA A 38 -6.06 13.75 2.05
CA ALA A 38 -4.79 14.40 1.71
C ALA A 38 -3.60 13.83 2.51
N THR A 39 -3.76 13.64 3.82
CA THR A 39 -2.73 13.07 4.69
C THR A 39 -2.41 11.63 4.31
N ALA A 40 -3.44 10.82 4.04
CA ALA A 40 -3.25 9.43 3.64
C ALA A 40 -2.52 9.33 2.30
N VAL A 41 -2.89 10.15 1.31
CA VAL A 41 -2.20 10.20 0.01
C VAL A 41 -0.74 10.61 0.20
N LEU A 42 -0.46 11.68 0.94
CA LEU A 42 0.92 12.12 1.22
C LEU A 42 1.77 11.00 1.84
N VAL A 43 1.22 10.31 2.84
CA VAL A 43 1.89 9.19 3.50
C VAL A 43 2.12 8.04 2.52
N LEU A 44 1.10 7.59 1.79
CA LEU A 44 1.20 6.49 0.84
C LEU A 44 2.24 6.79 -0.27
N GLU A 45 2.19 8.00 -0.82
CA GLU A 45 3.14 8.50 -1.84
C GLU A 45 4.58 8.50 -1.32
N SER A 46 4.80 8.91 -0.08
CA SER A 46 6.12 8.94 0.54
C SER A 46 6.78 7.55 0.66
N THR A 47 5.98 6.48 0.62
CA THR A 47 6.48 5.10 0.70
C THR A 47 6.90 4.51 -0.66
N ARG A 48 6.61 5.18 -1.78
CA ARG A 48 6.95 4.67 -3.12
C ARG A 48 8.44 4.34 -3.31
N PRO A 49 9.42 5.15 -2.84
CA PRO A 49 10.83 4.82 -2.97
C PRO A 49 11.23 3.52 -2.23
N VAL A 50 10.48 3.19 -1.17
CA VAL A 50 10.79 2.08 -0.26
C VAL A 50 10.15 0.76 -0.71
N HIS A 51 9.19 0.79 -1.64
CA HIS A 51 8.58 -0.45 -2.19
C HIS A 51 9.59 -1.37 -2.88
N ASN A 52 10.69 -0.80 -3.39
CA ASN A 52 11.79 -1.56 -3.98
C ASN A 52 12.82 -2.02 -2.94
N LEU A 53 12.72 -1.54 -1.69
CA LEU A 53 13.60 -1.85 -0.57
C LEU A 53 13.00 -2.97 0.33
N GLY A 54 12.62 -4.10 -0.27
CA GLY A 54 12.22 -5.30 0.48
C GLY A 54 11.00 -5.13 1.43
N SER A 55 10.72 -6.19 2.20
CA SER A 55 9.48 -6.44 2.95
C SER A 55 9.20 -5.57 4.20
N GLN A 56 9.58 -4.28 4.20
CA GLN A 56 9.59 -3.45 5.42
C GLN A 56 9.02 -2.03 5.25
N GLY A 57 8.58 -1.63 4.05
CA GLY A 57 8.16 -0.24 3.79
C GLY A 57 6.98 0.26 4.64
N LEU A 58 6.09 -0.64 5.05
CA LEU A 58 4.88 -0.31 5.82
C LEU A 58 4.99 -0.61 7.32
N VAL A 59 6.05 -1.30 7.75
CA VAL A 59 6.34 -1.51 9.18
C VAL A 59 6.51 -0.17 9.89
N PHE A 60 7.07 0.84 9.19
CA PHE A 60 7.17 2.20 9.68
C PHE A 60 5.79 2.86 9.96
N LEU A 61 4.77 2.52 9.17
CA LEU A 61 3.43 3.11 9.27
C LEU A 61 2.48 2.29 10.16
N ALA A 62 2.83 1.05 10.49
CA ALA A 62 2.02 0.16 11.33
C ALA A 62 1.56 0.79 12.67
N PRO A 63 2.37 1.60 13.41
CA PRO A 63 1.91 2.25 14.63
C PRO A 63 0.74 3.22 14.39
N LEU A 64 0.74 3.96 13.28
CA LEU A 64 -0.32 4.90 12.92
C LEU A 64 -1.60 4.16 12.51
N LEU A 65 -1.44 3.06 11.78
CA LEU A 65 -2.55 2.24 11.32
C LEU A 65 -3.27 1.55 12.48
N ASN A 66 -2.55 1.10 13.51
CA ASN A 66 -3.13 0.48 14.71
C ASN A 66 -4.02 1.43 15.54
N MET A 67 -3.92 2.75 15.35
CA MET A 67 -4.84 3.71 15.99
C MET A 67 -6.22 3.72 15.32
N VAL A 68 -6.32 3.23 14.08
CA VAL A 68 -7.48 3.39 13.20
C VAL A 68 -8.10 2.04 12.80
N PHE A 69 -7.28 0.99 12.78
CA PHE A 69 -7.62 -0.37 12.35
C PHE A 69 -7.22 -1.39 13.43
N SER A 70 -7.87 -2.55 13.45
CA SER A 70 -7.51 -3.63 14.37
C SER A 70 -6.16 -4.24 13.99
N LYS A 71 -5.42 -4.82 14.95
CA LYS A 71 -4.09 -5.42 14.67
C LYS A 71 -4.11 -6.44 13.52
N GLY A 72 -5.14 -7.27 13.45
CA GLY A 72 -5.29 -8.27 12.37
C GLY A 72 -5.55 -7.63 11.01
N ASP A 73 -6.24 -6.49 10.98
CA ASP A 73 -6.45 -5.72 9.75
C ASP A 73 -5.18 -4.98 9.34
N VAL A 74 -4.39 -4.48 10.29
CA VAL A 74 -3.12 -3.79 10.03
C VAL A 74 -2.12 -4.72 9.37
N GLU A 75 -1.99 -5.98 9.81
CA GLU A 75 -1.07 -6.93 9.19
C GLU A 75 -1.48 -7.25 7.73
N LYS A 76 -2.76 -7.53 7.51
CA LYS A 76 -3.31 -7.76 6.16
C LYS A 76 -3.11 -6.53 5.26
N PHE A 77 -3.37 -5.35 5.80
CA PHE A 77 -3.22 -4.09 5.07
C PHE A 77 -1.75 -3.78 4.74
N THR A 78 -0.85 -3.98 5.71
CA THR A 78 0.60 -3.84 5.52
C THR A 78 1.07 -4.76 4.40
N LYS A 79 0.64 -6.02 4.40
CA LYS A 79 1.00 -6.99 3.35
C LYS A 79 0.43 -6.60 1.99
N LEU A 80 -0.82 -6.15 1.93
CA LEU A 80 -1.46 -5.72 0.70
C LEU A 80 -0.75 -4.49 0.09
N LEU A 81 -0.39 -3.52 0.93
CA LEU A 81 0.31 -2.33 0.49
C LEU A 81 1.79 -2.59 0.13
N GLU A 82 2.38 -3.78 0.38
CA GLU A 82 3.68 -4.11 -0.22
C GLU A 82 3.63 -4.18 -1.76
N ASN A 83 2.42 -4.33 -2.32
CA ASN A 83 2.20 -4.25 -3.75
C ASN A 83 2.02 -2.78 -4.18
N PRO A 84 2.95 -2.21 -4.99
CA PRO A 84 2.84 -0.81 -5.44
C PRO A 84 1.59 -0.56 -6.30
N LYS A 85 1.03 -1.60 -6.93
CA LYS A 85 -0.25 -1.51 -7.66
C LYS A 85 -1.44 -1.34 -6.70
N ALA A 86 -1.41 -1.99 -5.53
CA ALA A 86 -2.43 -1.81 -4.50
C ALA A 86 -2.38 -0.40 -3.91
N VAL A 87 -1.17 0.14 -3.66
CA VAL A 87 -1.01 1.54 -3.23
C VAL A 87 -1.55 2.52 -4.28
N SER A 88 -1.23 2.30 -5.55
CA SER A 88 -1.70 3.15 -6.65
C SER A 88 -3.22 3.14 -6.76
N TYR A 89 -3.82 1.94 -6.68
CA TYR A 89 -5.28 1.78 -6.65
C TYR A 89 -5.90 2.50 -5.45
N LEU A 90 -5.33 2.35 -4.25
CA LEU A 90 -5.84 3.00 -3.05
C LEU A 90 -5.80 4.54 -3.15
N VAL A 91 -4.70 5.10 -3.66
CA VAL A 91 -4.57 6.55 -3.87
C VAL A 91 -5.61 7.06 -4.86
N GLU A 92 -5.84 6.33 -5.96
CA GLU A 92 -6.91 6.65 -6.92
C GLU A 92 -8.28 6.69 -6.25
N LYS A 93 -8.60 5.71 -5.42
CA LYS A 93 -9.89 5.63 -4.72
C LYS A 93 -10.08 6.65 -3.62
N ILE A 94 -9.00 7.08 -2.96
CA ILE A 94 -9.05 8.17 -1.97
C ILE A 94 -9.33 9.51 -2.66
N ASN A 95 -8.76 9.74 -3.85
CA ASN A 95 -8.95 10.98 -4.62
C ASN A 95 -10.22 11.00 -5.47
N ALA A 96 -10.87 9.86 -5.69
CA ALA A 96 -12.15 9.80 -6.36
C ALA A 96 -13.26 10.47 -5.50
N GLU A 97 -14.01 11.37 -6.13
CA GLU A 97 -15.12 12.13 -5.52
C GLU A 97 -16.22 11.23 -4.94
#